data_AF-A0AA38C9R9-F1
#
_entry.id   AF-A0AA38C9R9-F1
#
_cell.length_a   1.000
_cell.length_b   1.000
_cell.length_c   1.000
_cell.angle_alpha   90.00
_cell.angle_beta   90.00
_cell.angle_gamma   90.00
#
_symmetry.space_group_name_H-M   'P 1'
#
loop_
_entity.id
_entity.type
_entity.pdbx_description
1 polymer ?
#
loop_
_entity_poly.entity_id
_entity_poly.type
_entity_poly.pdbx_seq_one_letter_code
_entity_poly.pdbx_strand_id
1 'polypeptide(L)' 'PAWHSATFDCSLYAPTERDFIERHNRTVMEMARCMLSTAKLEDQFWAEAVQTVVYLLNRAPTKILQNKTSEE' A
#
# COMPACT_ATOMS: atom_id res chain seq x y z
N PRO A 1 -8.85 -29.61 -23.49
CA PRO A 1 -9.18 -28.74 -22.34
C PRO A 1 -7.90 -28.25 -21.65
N ALA A 2 -7.31 -27.16 -22.16
CA ALA A 2 -6.00 -26.66 -21.76
C ALA A 2 -6.10 -25.43 -20.82
N TRP A 3 -7.12 -25.40 -19.95
CA TRP A 3 -7.37 -24.30 -19.02
C TRP A 3 -6.71 -24.50 -17.64
N HIS A 4 -5.92 -25.56 -17.45
CA HIS A 4 -5.30 -25.88 -16.16
C HIS A 4 -3.82 -25.50 -16.02
N SER A 5 -3.24 -24.74 -16.96
CA SER A 5 -1.79 -24.44 -16.92
C SER A 5 -1.43 -22.96 -17.06
N ALA A 6 -2.40 -22.07 -16.88
CA ALA A 6 -2.11 -20.66 -16.67
C ALA A 6 -2.44 -20.34 -15.20
N THR A 7 -1.56 -20.79 -14.29
CA THR A 7 -1.37 -19.99 -13.08
C THR A 7 -1.05 -18.59 -13.58
N PHE A 8 -2.00 -17.68 -13.37
CA PHE A 8 -1.88 -16.26 -13.67
C PHE A 8 -0.74 -15.75 -12.80
N ASP A 9 0.49 -15.96 -13.27
CA ASP A 9 1.69 -15.59 -12.57
C ASP A 9 1.80 -14.07 -12.69
N CYS A 10 1.09 -13.39 -11.79
CA CYS A 10 1.24 -11.98 -11.47
C CYS A 10 2.63 -11.72 -10.84
N SER A 11 3.66 -12.48 -11.24
CA SER A 11 5.06 -12.30 -10.88
C SER A 11 5.89 -11.67 -12.01
N LEU A 12 5.31 -11.38 -13.18
CA LEU A 12 6.06 -10.78 -14.30
C LEU A 12 5.69 -9.33 -14.62
N TYR A 13 4.67 -8.77 -13.96
CA TYR A 13 4.38 -7.33 -14.08
C TYR A 13 5.31 -6.54 -13.15
N ALA A 14 6.22 -5.80 -13.80
CA ALA A 14 7.01 -4.67 -13.31
C ALA A 14 7.64 -4.79 -11.90
N PRO A 15 8.95 -5.15 -11.77
CA PRO A 15 9.64 -5.16 -10.48
C PRO A 15 9.53 -3.83 -9.73
N THR A 16 9.55 -2.71 -10.47
CA THR A 16 9.45 -1.35 -9.91
C THR A 16 8.10 -1.03 -9.29
N GLU A 17 6.99 -1.58 -9.81
CA GLU A 17 5.66 -1.35 -9.25
C GLU A 17 5.45 -2.20 -8.00
N ARG A 18 6.00 -3.42 -7.97
CA ARG A 18 5.91 -4.29 -6.80
C ARG A 18 6.66 -3.72 -5.61
N ASP A 19 7.82 -3.11 -5.82
CA ASP A 19 8.57 -2.41 -4.77
C ASP A 19 7.82 -1.20 -4.20
N PHE A 20 7.04 -0.52 -5.05
CA PHE A 20 6.18 0.58 -4.61
C PHE A 20 5.00 0.06 -3.77
N ILE A 21 4.34 -0.99 -4.23
CA ILE A 21 3.24 -1.65 -3.51
C ILE A 21 3.73 -2.21 -2.18
N GLU A 22 4.91 -2.83 -2.13
CA GLU A 22 5.48 -3.38 -0.91
C GLU A 22 5.80 -2.30 0.12
N ARG A 23 6.38 -1.18 -0.32
CA ARG A 23 6.62 -0.01 0.53
C ARG A 23 5.31 0.59 1.05
N HIS A 24 4.32 0.73 0.17
CA HIS A 24 3.02 1.25 0.54
C HIS A 24 2.31 0.36 1.56
N ASN A 25 2.32 -0.96 1.36
CA ASN A 25 1.72 -1.92 2.28
C ASN A 25 2.41 -1.93 3.65
N ARG A 26 3.74 -1.75 3.69
CA ARG A 26 4.49 -1.61 4.94
C ARG A 26 4.07 -0.37 5.72
N THR A 27 3.96 0.77 5.04
CA THR A 27 3.49 2.02 5.65
C THR A 27 2.06 1.88 6.18
N VAL A 28 1.15 1.25 5.44
CA VAL A 28 -0.22 0.99 5.90
C VAL A 28 -0.23 0.17 7.20
N MET A 29 0.55 -0.91 7.26
CA MET A 29 0.62 -1.77 8.44
C MET A 29 1.21 -1.03 9.66
N GLU A 30 2.26 -0.24 9.47
CA GLU A 30 2.87 0.55 10.55
C GLU A 30 1.90 1.61 11.08
N MET A 31 1.24 2.35 10.20
CA MET A 31 0.24 3.34 10.57
C MET A 31 -0.96 2.73 11.30
N ALA A 32 -1.43 1.55 10.86
CA ALA A 32 -2.52 0.85 11.54
C ALA A 32 -2.13 0.43 12.96
N ARG A 33 -0.90 -0.12 13.16
CA ARG A 33 -0.38 -0.45 14.49
C ARG A 33 -0.25 0.78 15.39
N CYS A 34 0.31 1.87 14.85
CA CYS A 34 0.43 3.13 15.59
C CYS A 34 -0.95 3.69 15.97
N MET A 35 -1.94 3.62 15.08
CA MET A 35 -3.28 4.10 15.32
C MET A 35 -3.97 3.30 16.44
N LEU A 36 -3.89 1.97 16.40
CA LEU A 36 -4.44 1.10 17.45
C LEU A 36 -3.75 1.34 18.80
N SER A 37 -2.42 1.42 18.82
CA SER A 37 -1.64 1.69 20.03
C SER A 37 -1.97 3.06 20.64
N THR A 38 -2.11 4.09 19.80
CA THR A 38 -2.42 5.46 20.23
C THR A 38 -3.85 5.58 20.75
N ALA A 39 -4.79 4.93 20.07
CA ALA A 39 -6.21 4.91 20.47
C ALA A 39 -6.48 3.94 21.63
N LYS A 40 -5.50 3.15 22.06
CA LYS A 40 -5.63 2.06 23.06
C LYS A 40 -6.78 1.10 22.70
N LEU A 41 -6.92 0.80 21.42
CA LEU A 41 -7.92 -0.12 20.91
C LEU A 41 -7.37 -1.54 20.88
N GLU A 42 -8.25 -2.51 21.08
CA GLU A 42 -7.92 -3.92 20.94
C GLU A 42 -7.72 -4.31 19.46
N ASP A 43 -6.95 -5.37 19.22
CA ASP A 43 -6.61 -5.86 17.87
C ASP A 43 -7.84 -6.29 17.04
N GLN A 44 -9.00 -6.46 17.67
CA GLN A 44 -10.27 -6.70 16.97
C GLN A 44 -10.65 -5.56 16.01
N PHE A 45 -10.17 -4.34 16.25
CA PHE A 45 -10.42 -3.16 15.40
C PHE A 45 -9.40 -3.01 14.26
N TRP A 46 -8.61 -4.06 13.97
CA TRP A 46 -7.57 -4.02 12.93
C TRP A 46 -8.14 -3.69 11.55
N ALA A 47 -9.31 -4.23 11.21
CA ALA A 47 -9.94 -4.00 9.91
C ALA A 47 -10.32 -2.52 9.72
N GLU A 48 -10.94 -1.91 10.73
CA GLU A 48 -11.36 -0.51 10.76
C GLU A 48 -10.14 0.44 10.78
N ALA A 49 -9.09 0.08 11.53
CA ALA A 49 -7.85 0.84 11.57
C ALA A 49 -7.17 0.87 10.18
N VAL A 50 -7.05 -0.28 9.52
CA VAL A 50 -6.48 -0.36 8.16
C VAL A 50 -7.34 0.40 7.16
N GLN A 51 -8.67 0.27 7.22
CA GLN A 51 -9.58 1.01 6.33
C GLN A 51 -9.42 2.53 6.50
N THR A 52 -9.29 2.99 7.75
CA THR A 52 -9.09 4.42 8.04
C THR A 52 -7.74 4.90 7.52
N VAL A 53 -6.66 4.15 7.74
CA VAL A 53 -5.33 4.48 7.24
C VAL A 53 -5.30 4.54 5.71
N VAL A 54 -5.87 3.55 5.02
CA VAL A 54 -5.95 3.53 3.56
C VAL A 54 -6.79 4.70 3.05
N TYR A 55 -7.92 5.00 3.70
CA TYR A 55 -8.72 6.16 3.36
C TYR A 55 -7.94 7.48 3.50
N LEU A 56 -7.15 7.63 4.57
CA LEU A 56 -6.30 8.79 4.78
C LEU A 56 -5.18 8.89 3.73
N LEU A 57 -4.51 7.78 3.41
CA LEU A 57 -3.43 7.75 2.41
C LEU A 57 -3.93 8.02 1.00
N ASN A 58 -5.10 7.50 0.64
CA ASN A 58 -5.72 7.74 -0.68
C ASN A 58 -6.23 9.18 -0.83
N ARG A 59 -6.50 9.86 0.28
CA ARG A 59 -7.08 11.21 0.30
C ARG A 59 -6.05 12.30 0.55
N ALA A 60 -4.94 11.98 1.21
CA ALA A 60 -3.78 12.85 1.27
C ALA A 60 -3.23 12.97 -0.17
N PRO A 61 -3.17 14.17 -0.76
CA PRO A 61 -2.47 14.33 -2.02
C PRO A 61 -1.02 13.97 -1.74
N THR A 62 -0.62 12.77 -2.13
CA THR A 62 0.79 12.44 -2.33
C THR A 62 1.21 13.36 -3.47
N LYS A 63 1.60 14.59 -3.11
CA LYS A 63 2.33 15.48 -3.99
C LYS A 63 3.62 14.73 -4.29
N ILE A 64 3.57 13.89 -5.32
CA ILE A 64 4.73 13.66 -6.15
C ILE A 64 5.04 15.07 -6.63
N LEU A 65 6.01 15.71 -5.97
CA LEU A 65 6.74 16.80 -6.59
C LEU A 65 7.39 16.15 -7.81
N GLN A 66 6.63 16.08 -8.91
CA GLN A 66 7.14 15.84 -10.25
C GLN A 66 7.93 17.09 -10.61
N ASN A 67 9.02 17.36 -9.90
CA ASN A 67 10.08 18.21 -10.41
C ASN A 67 10.93 17.34 -11.35
N LYS A 68 10.33 16.99 -12.49
CA LYS A 68 11.06 16.49 -13.65
C LYS A 68 11.04 17.59 -14.68
N THR A 69 12.15 18.34 -14.77
CA THR A 69 12.82 18.95 -15.95
C THR A 69 13.73 20.08 -15.44
N SER A 70 15.01 20.22 -15.81
CA SER A 70 15.87 19.51 -16.76
C SER A 70 17.31 19.67 -16.32
N GLU A 71 18.16 18.71 -16.67
CA GLU A 71 19.59 18.99 -16.85
C GLU A 71 19.74 20.17 -17.82
N GLU A 72 20.48 21.20 -17.39
CA GLU A 72 21.31 22.05 -18.24
C GLU A 72 22.74 21.99 -17.69
#